data_AF-A0A925NR37-F1
#
_entry.id   AF-A0A925NR37-F1
#
_cell.length_a   1.000
_cell.length_b   1.000
_cell.length_c   1.000
_cell.angle_alpha   90.00
_cell.angle_beta   90.00
_cell.angle_gamma   90.00
#
_symmetry.space_group_name_H-M   'P 1'
#
loop_
_entity.id
_entity.type
_entity.pdbx_description
1 polymer ?
#
loop_
_entity_poly.entity_id
_entity_poly.type
_entity_poly.pdbx_seq_one_letter_code
_entity_poly.pdbx_strand_id
1 'polypeptide(L)'
;MLPEQAKQSVSERITVLVDGDAGLAVSCLFAQNGYSVRACTTEKNMLVPTDYEIRTRQASVSNFRGRVPFVSIETDLATVLYESDAVIVASPATEYGALLEKTISHLRHGQTILLTNAPLGAGMQFSAAIKKTGVELHVNIIEMGTLFDCAKVEEKVLLITGIVTDSATGKPVEVILRVTTNETGEEIGTYTSNSSSGKYTVVLNEGKNYDLIFSSPKFGTHYENINLTDVTEYKEIERNVSLIPQSREVVFSITDQDTKKGLNTKIKLTNQDSKEEITL
;
A
#
# COMPACT_ATOMS: atom_id res chain seq x y z
N MET A 1 38.88 -46.19 -15.21
CA MET A 1 38.02 -45.00 -15.07
C MET A 1 37.16 -45.22 -13.83
N LEU A 2 37.46 -44.49 -12.75
CA LEU A 2 36.61 -44.47 -11.55
C LEU A 2 35.48 -43.45 -11.78
N PRO A 3 34.24 -43.73 -11.34
CA PRO A 3 33.15 -42.78 -11.49
C PRO A 3 33.40 -41.56 -10.59
N GLU A 4 33.30 -40.38 -11.19
CA GLU A 4 33.34 -39.08 -10.54
C GLU A 4 32.16 -39.00 -9.56
N GLN A 5 32.47 -39.09 -8.26
CA GLN A 5 31.49 -38.86 -7.22
C GLN A 5 31.05 -37.39 -7.32
N ALA A 6 29.81 -37.17 -7.74
CA ALA A 6 29.17 -35.87 -7.69
C ALA A 6 29.25 -35.36 -6.24
N LYS A 7 30.11 -34.36 -6.03
CA LYS A 7 30.18 -33.60 -4.79
C LYS A 7 28.80 -32.98 -4.59
N GLN A 8 27.98 -33.54 -3.71
CA GLN A 8 26.79 -32.85 -3.22
C GLN A 8 27.29 -31.55 -2.58
N SER A 9 27.16 -30.44 -3.31
CA SER A 9 27.47 -29.12 -2.77
C SER A 9 26.50 -28.86 -1.63
N VAL A 10 27.02 -28.77 -0.41
CA VAL A 10 26.24 -28.30 0.73
C VAL A 10 25.77 -26.90 0.37
N SER A 11 24.46 -26.75 0.16
CA SER A 11 23.84 -25.43 -0.04
C SER A 11 24.06 -24.62 1.23
N GLU A 12 24.79 -23.50 1.13
CA GLU A 12 24.95 -22.56 2.23
C GLU A 12 23.56 -22.08 2.68
N ARG A 13 23.31 -22.07 3.99
CA ARG A 13 22.04 -21.54 4.54
C ARG A 13 22.18 -20.03 4.73
N ILE A 14 21.62 -19.28 3.80
CA ILE A 14 21.65 -17.81 3.79
C ILE A 14 20.36 -17.29 4.38
N THR A 15 20.47 -16.40 5.36
CA THR A 15 19.33 -15.64 5.90
C THR A 15 19.54 -14.16 5.65
N VAL A 16 18.48 -13.47 5.24
CA VAL A 16 18.42 -12.00 5.24
C VAL A 16 17.58 -11.55 6.42
N LEU A 17 18.17 -10.71 7.27
CA LEU A 17 17.43 -9.95 8.27
C LEU A 17 16.74 -8.78 7.56
N VAL A 18 15.45 -8.94 7.36
CA VAL A 18 14.57 -8.00 6.67
C VAL A 18 14.08 -6.94 7.65
N ASP A 19 14.54 -5.73 7.39
CA ASP A 19 14.21 -4.52 8.13
C ASP A 19 13.90 -3.42 7.13
N GLY A 20 12.65 -3.41 6.66
CA GLY A 20 12.19 -2.57 5.56
C GLY A 20 12.57 -3.04 4.15
N ASP A 21 12.37 -2.15 3.19
CA ASP A 21 12.37 -2.45 1.75
C ASP A 21 13.72 -2.96 1.23
N ALA A 22 14.82 -2.50 1.84
CA ALA A 22 16.17 -2.90 1.46
C ALA A 22 16.42 -4.40 1.70
N GLY A 23 15.98 -4.94 2.83
CA GLY A 23 16.10 -6.36 3.14
C GLY A 23 15.27 -7.25 2.20
N LEU A 24 14.07 -6.79 1.85
CA LEU A 24 13.23 -7.47 0.85
C LEU A 24 13.92 -7.50 -0.53
N ALA A 25 14.46 -6.36 -0.97
CA ALA A 25 15.16 -6.26 -2.25
C ALA A 25 16.40 -7.17 -2.31
N VAL A 26 17.20 -7.22 -1.25
CA VAL A 26 18.35 -8.14 -1.14
C VAL A 26 17.89 -9.59 -1.24
N SER A 27 16.82 -9.96 -0.52
CA SER A 27 16.27 -11.32 -0.56
C SER A 27 15.85 -11.72 -1.98
N CYS A 28 15.18 -10.82 -2.70
CA CYS A 28 14.76 -11.05 -4.09
C CYS A 28 15.96 -11.15 -5.04
N LEU A 29 16.97 -10.30 -4.88
CA LEU A 29 18.17 -10.29 -5.72
C LEU A 29 18.95 -11.61 -5.61
N PHE A 30 19.16 -12.12 -4.39
CA PHE A 30 19.86 -13.39 -4.18
C PHE A 30 19.08 -14.57 -4.76
N ALA A 31 17.78 -14.62 -4.50
CA ALA A 31 16.94 -15.70 -5.02
C ALA A 31 16.86 -15.70 -6.55
N GLN A 32 16.83 -14.53 -7.19
CA GLN A 32 16.91 -14.41 -8.65
C GLN A 32 18.21 -15.00 -9.22
N ASN A 33 19.30 -14.95 -8.45
CA ASN A 33 20.59 -15.52 -8.82
C ASN A 33 20.74 -17.00 -8.40
N GLY A 34 19.65 -17.67 -8.03
CA GLY A 34 19.61 -19.10 -7.75
C GLY A 34 20.00 -19.49 -6.32
N TYR A 35 20.15 -18.52 -5.41
CA TYR A 35 20.42 -18.81 -4.00
C TYR A 35 19.14 -19.06 -3.22
N SER A 36 19.13 -20.10 -2.38
CA SER A 36 18.04 -20.30 -1.41
C SER A 36 18.25 -19.36 -0.21
N VAL A 37 17.33 -18.41 -0.02
CA VAL A 37 17.41 -17.41 1.05
C VAL A 37 16.19 -17.50 1.95
N ARG A 38 16.42 -17.49 3.27
CA ARG A 38 15.38 -17.30 4.27
C ARG A 38 15.25 -15.81 4.59
N ALA A 39 14.04 -15.28 4.49
CA ALA A 39 13.75 -13.93 4.97
C ALA A 39 13.29 -14.02 6.43
N CYS A 40 13.91 -13.26 7.33
CA CYS A 40 13.53 -13.20 8.73
C CYS A 40 13.47 -11.75 9.22
N THR A 41 12.52 -11.40 10.07
CA THR A 41 12.37 -10.03 10.59
C THR A 41 12.25 -10.00 12.10
N THR A 42 12.68 -8.88 12.69
CA THR A 42 12.49 -8.61 14.12
C THR A 42 11.17 -7.90 14.43
N GLU A 43 10.47 -7.44 13.39
CA GLU A 43 9.21 -6.72 13.50
C GLU A 43 8.01 -7.64 13.28
N LYS A 44 6.88 -7.34 13.91
CA LYS A 44 5.65 -8.12 13.73
C LYS A 44 4.88 -7.59 12.51
N ASN A 45 4.30 -8.50 11.73
CA ASN A 45 3.38 -8.20 10.61
C ASN A 45 4.00 -7.44 9.42
N MET A 46 5.20 -7.81 8.99
CA MET A 46 5.74 -7.31 7.72
C MET A 46 5.01 -7.95 6.54
N LEU A 47 4.38 -7.14 5.70
CA LEU A 47 3.74 -7.60 4.46
C LEU A 47 4.82 -7.98 3.44
N VAL A 48 4.58 -9.09 2.74
CA VAL A 48 5.44 -9.55 1.65
C VAL A 48 4.84 -9.09 0.33
N PRO A 49 5.52 -8.24 -0.45
CA PRO A 49 5.03 -7.85 -1.77
C PRO A 49 4.96 -9.07 -2.69
N THR A 50 4.04 -9.06 -3.65
CA THR A 50 3.91 -10.18 -4.60
C THR A 50 4.94 -10.10 -5.72
N ASP A 51 5.22 -8.89 -6.19
CA ASP A 51 6.13 -8.60 -7.30
C ASP A 51 7.21 -7.62 -6.83
N TYR A 52 8.37 -7.66 -7.48
CA TYR A 52 9.46 -6.73 -7.23
C TYR A 52 10.02 -6.16 -8.52
N GLU A 53 10.57 -4.95 -8.44
CA GLU A 53 11.39 -4.33 -9.47
C GLU A 53 12.67 -3.78 -8.83
N ILE A 54 13.83 -4.16 -9.35
CA ILE A 54 15.13 -3.64 -8.92
C ILE A 54 15.71 -2.80 -10.06
N ARG A 55 16.04 -1.54 -9.76
CA ARG A 55 16.74 -0.62 -10.66
C ARG A 55 18.17 -0.44 -10.17
N THR A 56 19.14 -0.77 -11.01
CA THR A 56 20.56 -0.60 -10.67
C THR A 56 21.03 0.83 -10.99
N ARG A 57 22.06 1.30 -10.28
CA ARG A 57 22.71 2.59 -10.55
C ARG A 57 23.12 2.68 -12.02
N GLN A 58 22.77 3.78 -12.68
CA GLN A 58 23.13 4.10 -14.08
C GLN A 58 22.48 3.23 -15.17
N ALA A 59 21.51 2.37 -14.85
CA ALA A 59 20.80 1.61 -15.87
C ALA A 59 19.86 2.51 -16.68
N SER A 60 20.14 2.67 -17.97
CA SER A 60 19.23 3.36 -18.90
C SER A 60 18.00 2.50 -19.26
N VAL A 61 18.08 1.17 -19.10
CA VAL A 61 17.00 0.23 -19.50
C VAL A 61 16.99 -1.13 -18.77
N SER A 62 17.92 -1.45 -17.85
CA SER A 62 17.94 -2.77 -17.20
C SER A 62 17.24 -2.75 -15.84
N ASN A 63 15.93 -2.99 -15.85
CA ASN A 63 15.15 -3.26 -14.63
C ASN A 63 15.02 -4.77 -14.49
N PHE A 64 15.33 -5.32 -13.32
CA PHE A 64 15.01 -6.70 -12.99
C PHE A 64 13.63 -6.75 -12.37
N ARG A 65 12.69 -7.47 -12.99
CA ARG A 65 11.35 -7.69 -12.46
C ARG A 65 11.12 -9.17 -12.24
N GLY A 66 10.40 -9.51 -11.17
CA GLY A 66 10.06 -10.88 -10.86
C GLY A 66 8.98 -10.97 -9.77
N ARG A 67 8.56 -12.20 -9.49
CA ARG A 67 7.73 -12.51 -8.32
C ARG A 67 8.62 -12.75 -7.12
N VAL A 68 8.17 -12.28 -5.96
CA VAL A 68 8.87 -12.54 -4.71
C VAL A 68 8.89 -14.07 -4.47
N PRO A 69 10.08 -14.66 -4.21
CA PRO A 69 10.24 -16.11 -4.21
C PRO A 69 9.84 -16.79 -2.89
N PHE A 70 9.41 -16.02 -1.90
CA PHE A 70 8.97 -16.50 -0.59
C PHE A 70 7.57 -15.95 -0.28
N VAL A 71 6.76 -16.78 0.38
CA VAL A 71 5.36 -16.47 0.72
C VAL A 71 5.20 -15.85 2.11
N SER A 72 6.23 -15.96 2.95
CA SER A 72 6.21 -15.50 4.33
C SER A 72 7.60 -15.11 4.81
N ILE A 73 7.67 -14.21 5.77
CA ILE A 73 8.90 -13.84 6.49
C ILE A 73 8.87 -14.56 7.84
N GLU A 74 9.97 -15.21 8.17
CA GLU A 74 10.11 -15.95 9.43
C GLU A 74 10.28 -15.00 10.62
N THR A 75 9.63 -15.34 11.73
CA THR A 75 9.66 -14.55 12.98
C THR A 75 10.41 -15.27 14.11
N ASP A 76 10.73 -16.55 13.93
CA ASP A 76 11.56 -17.30 14.88
C ASP A 76 13.05 -17.01 14.64
N LEU A 77 13.50 -15.87 15.15
CA LEU A 77 14.90 -15.45 15.08
C LEU A 77 15.86 -16.51 15.62
N ALA A 78 15.50 -17.21 16.69
CA ALA A 78 16.38 -18.13 17.37
C ALA A 78 16.77 -19.29 16.47
N THR A 79 15.77 -19.94 15.86
CA THR A 79 15.98 -21.07 14.95
C THR A 79 16.66 -20.62 13.67
N VAL A 80 16.15 -19.55 13.04
CA VAL A 80 16.66 -19.10 11.73
C VAL A 80 18.13 -18.70 11.83
N LEU A 81 18.48 -17.85 12.81
CA LEU A 81 19.84 -17.35 12.94
C LEU A 81 20.79 -18.46 13.34
N TYR A 82 20.41 -19.36 14.24
CA TYR A 82 21.28 -20.44 14.66
C TYR A 82 21.64 -21.39 13.49
N GLU A 83 20.67 -21.72 12.64
CA GLU A 83 20.88 -22.62 11.50
C GLU A 83 21.65 -21.95 10.36
N SER A 84 21.64 -20.62 10.26
CA SER A 84 22.27 -19.90 9.14
C SER A 84 23.79 -20.01 9.16
N ASP A 85 24.41 -20.16 7.99
CA ASP A 85 25.87 -20.07 7.83
C ASP A 85 26.29 -18.62 7.52
N ALA A 86 25.45 -17.91 6.77
CA ALA A 86 25.59 -16.48 6.49
C ALA A 86 24.30 -15.73 6.85
N VAL A 87 24.46 -14.58 7.51
CA VAL A 87 23.37 -13.67 7.87
C VAL A 87 23.65 -12.32 7.19
N ILE A 88 22.71 -11.89 6.36
CA ILE A 88 22.78 -10.63 5.64
C ILE A 88 21.96 -9.59 6.39
N VAL A 89 22.57 -8.45 6.69
CA VAL A 89 21.96 -7.30 7.35
C VAL A 89 21.85 -6.18 6.33
N ALA A 90 20.62 -5.73 6.07
CA ALA A 90 20.32 -4.62 5.18
C ALA A 90 19.79 -3.38 5.92
N SER A 91 19.79 -3.39 7.25
CA SER A 91 19.42 -2.24 8.09
C SER A 91 20.48 -1.13 8.01
N PRO A 92 20.08 0.14 8.16
CA PRO A 92 21.01 1.26 8.33
C PRO A 92 22.00 1.05 9.49
N ALA A 93 23.21 1.59 9.36
CA ALA A 93 24.24 1.47 10.41
C ALA A 93 23.85 2.10 11.76
N THR A 94 22.85 2.99 11.77
CA THR A 94 22.27 3.56 12.99
C THR A 94 21.46 2.55 13.80
N GLU A 95 21.03 1.44 13.20
CA GLU A 95 20.15 0.45 13.81
C GLU A 95 20.88 -0.81 14.27
N TYR A 96 22.15 -0.98 13.91
CA TYR A 96 22.93 -2.17 14.29
C TYR A 96 22.96 -2.46 15.78
N GLY A 97 22.92 -1.44 16.64
CA GLY A 97 22.83 -1.64 18.09
C GLY A 97 21.53 -2.31 18.50
N ALA A 98 20.40 -1.76 18.05
CA ALA A 98 19.07 -2.30 18.32
C ALA A 98 18.87 -3.69 17.71
N LEU A 99 19.41 -3.91 16.50
CA LEU A 99 19.41 -5.23 15.87
C LEU A 99 20.19 -6.25 16.72
N LEU A 100 21.41 -5.91 17.14
CA LEU A 100 22.25 -6.78 17.96
C LEU A 100 21.61 -7.12 19.31
N GLU A 101 20.94 -6.17 19.97
CA GLU A 101 20.20 -6.46 21.21
C GLU A 101 19.16 -7.58 21.02
N LYS A 102 18.51 -7.62 19.85
CA LYS A 102 17.52 -8.65 19.51
C LYS A 102 18.13 -9.95 19.00
N THR A 103 19.31 -9.91 18.37
CA THR A 103 19.87 -11.07 17.64
C THR A 103 21.06 -11.75 18.33
N ILE A 104 21.80 -11.07 19.21
CA ILE A 104 23.12 -11.52 19.69
C ILE A 104 23.08 -12.89 20.38
N SER A 105 22.03 -13.18 21.13
CA SER A 105 21.81 -14.46 21.83
C SER A 105 21.51 -15.64 20.90
N HIS A 106 21.30 -15.38 19.62
CA HIS A 106 20.92 -16.36 18.60
C HIS A 106 22.01 -16.59 17.55
N LEU A 107 23.08 -15.80 17.57
CA LEU A 107 24.24 -15.97 16.71
C LEU A 107 25.19 -17.03 17.26
N ARG A 108 25.93 -17.69 16.37
CA ARG A 108 26.94 -18.72 16.70
C ARG A 108 28.32 -18.36 16.14
N HIS A 109 29.35 -18.95 16.74
CA HIS A 109 30.72 -18.78 16.26
C HIS A 109 30.88 -19.26 14.81
N GLY A 110 31.72 -18.55 14.06
CA GLY A 110 32.08 -18.87 12.69
C GLY A 110 31.07 -18.44 11.63
N GLN A 111 29.93 -17.84 12.02
CA GLN A 111 28.99 -17.28 11.05
C GLN A 111 29.60 -16.09 10.30
N THR A 112 29.17 -15.94 9.06
CA THR A 112 29.47 -14.75 8.26
C THR A 112 28.33 -13.75 8.37
N ILE A 113 28.63 -12.54 8.81
CA ILE A 113 27.71 -11.41 8.83
C ILE A 113 28.04 -10.51 7.64
N LEU A 114 27.11 -10.39 6.71
CA LEU A 114 27.24 -9.52 5.54
C LEU A 114 26.44 -8.23 5.76
N LEU A 115 27.14 -7.12 5.93
CA LEU A 115 26.52 -5.79 6.04
C LEU A 115 26.38 -5.20 4.65
N THR A 116 25.15 -5.07 4.16
CA THR A 116 24.84 -4.50 2.84
C THR A 116 24.45 -3.03 2.96
N ASN A 117 24.68 -2.26 1.91
CA ASN A 117 24.45 -0.81 1.90
C ASN A 117 25.14 -0.07 3.06
N ALA A 118 26.26 -0.63 3.51
CA ALA A 118 26.90 -0.20 4.73
C ALA A 118 27.87 0.97 4.42
N PRO A 119 27.85 2.06 5.22
CA PRO A 119 28.84 3.12 5.09
C PRO A 119 30.23 2.61 5.47
N LEU A 120 31.27 3.30 5.00
CA LEU A 120 32.65 2.95 5.30
C LEU A 120 32.88 2.84 6.81
N GLY A 121 33.38 1.68 7.27
CA GLY A 121 33.70 1.43 8.67
C GLY A 121 32.53 0.89 9.51
N ALA A 122 31.38 0.65 8.89
CA ALA A 122 30.26 -0.07 9.48
C ALA A 122 30.65 -1.42 10.06
N GLY A 123 31.54 -2.18 9.41
CA GLY A 123 32.02 -3.46 9.94
C GLY A 123 32.79 -3.31 11.25
N MET A 124 33.59 -2.25 11.38
CA MET A 124 34.28 -1.93 12.65
C MET A 124 33.29 -1.49 13.72
N GLN A 125 32.30 -0.68 13.37
CA GLN A 125 31.22 -0.27 14.27
C GLN A 125 30.44 -1.49 14.78
N PHE A 126 30.08 -2.41 13.90
CA PHE A 126 29.36 -3.64 14.23
C PHE A 126 30.19 -4.55 15.15
N SER A 127 31.48 -4.74 14.83
CA SER A 127 32.41 -5.49 15.68
C SER A 127 32.55 -4.86 17.08
N ALA A 128 32.65 -3.54 17.16
CA ALA A 128 32.71 -2.83 18.43
C ALA A 128 31.39 -2.95 19.21
N ALA A 129 30.24 -2.96 18.52
CA ALA A 129 28.93 -3.15 19.13
C ALA A 129 28.79 -4.55 19.74
N ILE A 130 29.24 -5.62 19.04
CA ILE A 130 29.30 -6.98 19.61
C ILE A 130 30.13 -6.98 20.89
N LYS A 131 31.35 -6.40 20.87
CA LYS A 131 32.21 -6.35 22.06
C LYS A 131 31.57 -5.64 23.25
N LYS A 132 30.79 -4.57 23.00
CA LYS A 132 30.06 -3.84 24.04
C LYS A 132 28.98 -4.66 24.74
N THR A 133 28.44 -5.70 24.08
CA THR A 133 27.46 -6.61 24.70
C THR A 133 28.06 -7.49 25.80
N GLY A 134 29.39 -7.64 25.83
CA GLY A 134 30.09 -8.55 26.75
C GLY A 134 30.00 -10.03 26.36
N VAL A 135 29.33 -10.38 25.27
CA VAL A 135 29.26 -11.74 24.74
C VAL A 135 30.53 -12.06 23.95
N GLU A 136 31.19 -13.17 24.27
CA GLU A 136 32.29 -13.70 23.48
C GLU A 136 31.73 -14.36 22.22
N LEU A 137 31.73 -13.62 21.10
CA LEU A 137 31.23 -14.09 19.81
C LEU A 137 32.25 -13.81 18.72
N HIS A 138 32.62 -14.84 17.96
CA HIS A 138 33.53 -14.75 16.83
C HIS A 138 32.76 -14.94 15.52
N VAL A 139 32.62 -13.87 14.74
CA VAL A 139 31.97 -13.87 13.43
C VAL A 139 32.87 -13.24 12.38
N ASN A 140 32.69 -13.64 11.13
CA ASN A 140 33.35 -13.01 9.99
C ASN A 140 32.46 -11.87 9.51
N ILE A 141 32.93 -10.62 9.58
CA ILE A 141 32.15 -9.46 9.14
C ILE A 141 32.62 -9.03 7.77
N ILE A 142 31.71 -8.98 6.81
CA ILE A 142 31.94 -8.49 5.45
C ILE A 142 31.13 -7.21 5.29
N GLU A 143 31.82 -6.13 4.93
CA GLU A 143 31.21 -4.83 4.61
C GLU A 143 31.07 -4.70 3.10
N MET A 144 29.86 -4.41 2.62
CA MET A 144 29.60 -4.14 1.21
C MET A 144 29.00 -2.74 1.04
N GLY A 145 29.44 -2.08 -0.04
CA GLY A 145 28.88 -0.80 -0.45
C GLY A 145 27.42 -0.92 -0.93
N THR A 146 26.89 0.21 -1.39
CA THR A 146 25.50 0.33 -1.85
C THR A 146 25.20 -0.57 -3.05
N LEU A 147 24.27 -1.51 -2.90
CA LEU A 147 23.80 -2.44 -3.93
C LEU A 147 22.76 -1.80 -4.87
N PHE A 148 21.92 -0.89 -4.34
CA PHE A 148 20.87 -0.20 -5.08
C PHE A 148 20.68 1.23 -4.55
N ASP A 149 20.25 2.15 -5.41
CA ASP A 149 19.98 3.55 -5.02
C ASP A 149 18.87 3.68 -3.99
N CYS A 150 17.80 2.90 -4.20
CA CYS A 150 16.62 2.87 -3.36
C CYS A 150 15.94 1.51 -3.57
N ALA A 151 15.42 0.94 -2.49
CA ALA A 151 14.42 -0.11 -2.54
C ALA A 151 13.13 0.51 -2.03
N LYS A 152 12.04 0.31 -2.76
CA LYS A 152 10.71 0.78 -2.39
C LYS A 152 9.70 -0.31 -2.64
N VAL A 153 8.88 -0.62 -1.64
CA VAL A 153 7.67 -1.42 -1.87
C VAL A 153 6.61 -0.49 -2.46
N GLU A 154 6.26 -0.72 -3.72
CA GLU A 154 5.14 -0.02 -4.36
C GLU A 154 3.87 -0.85 -4.16
N GLU A 155 2.87 -0.26 -3.50
CA GLU A 155 1.52 -0.81 -3.53
C GLU A 155 1.00 -0.71 -4.97
N LYS A 156 0.45 -1.78 -5.54
CA LYS A 156 -0.18 -1.66 -6.85
C LYS A 156 -1.41 -0.76 -6.70
N VAL A 157 -1.60 0.09 -7.69
CA VAL A 157 -2.72 1.01 -7.73
C VAL A 157 -3.73 0.58 -8.78
N LEU A 158 -5.01 0.71 -8.45
CA LEU A 158 -6.14 0.54 -9.33
C LEU A 158 -6.74 1.89 -9.68
N LEU A 159 -7.18 1.99 -10.93
CA LEU A 159 -7.88 3.17 -11.43
C LEU A 159 -9.39 2.94 -11.29
N ILE A 160 -10.04 3.76 -10.47
CA ILE A 160 -11.50 3.81 -10.38
C ILE A 160 -11.97 4.96 -11.25
N THR A 161 -12.81 4.68 -12.24
CA THR A 161 -13.40 5.68 -13.12
C THR A 161 -14.92 5.61 -13.08
N GLY A 162 -15.59 6.68 -13.46
CA GLY A 162 -17.03 6.69 -13.48
C GLY A 162 -17.62 8.02 -13.91
N ILE A 163 -18.93 8.02 -14.11
CA ILE A 163 -19.72 9.20 -14.44
C ILE A 163 -20.81 9.35 -13.38
N VAL A 164 -20.96 10.58 -12.88
CA VAL A 164 -22.05 10.95 -11.98
C VAL A 164 -23.15 11.65 -12.75
N THR A 165 -24.37 11.15 -12.62
CA THR A 165 -25.55 11.64 -13.34
C THR A 165 -26.71 11.92 -12.39
N ASP A 166 -27.61 12.80 -12.81
CA ASP A 166 -28.90 13.02 -12.17
C ASP A 166 -29.87 11.88 -12.54
N SER A 167 -30.45 11.21 -11.55
CA SER A 167 -31.39 10.11 -11.78
C SER A 167 -32.69 10.52 -12.47
N ALA A 168 -33.09 11.78 -12.36
CA ALA A 168 -34.30 12.32 -12.98
C ALA A 168 -34.06 12.77 -14.43
N THR A 169 -32.92 13.42 -14.70
CA THR A 169 -32.67 14.04 -16.01
C THR A 169 -31.65 13.29 -16.87
N GLY A 170 -30.88 12.36 -16.30
CA GLY A 170 -29.74 11.69 -16.93
C GLY A 170 -28.57 12.62 -17.23
N LYS A 171 -28.64 13.90 -16.83
CA LYS A 171 -27.59 14.88 -17.11
C LYS A 171 -26.40 14.70 -16.15
N PRO A 172 -25.18 15.06 -16.57
CA PRO A 172 -24.02 14.98 -15.69
C PRO A 172 -24.12 15.92 -14.49
N VAL A 173 -23.58 15.48 -13.35
CA VAL A 173 -23.59 16.24 -12.10
C VAL A 173 -22.17 16.43 -11.59
N GLU A 174 -21.85 17.67 -11.25
CA GLU A 174 -20.64 18.00 -10.49
C GLU A 174 -20.80 17.62 -9.03
N VAL A 175 -19.82 16.88 -8.50
CA VAL A 175 -19.81 16.42 -7.12
C VAL A 175 -18.43 16.56 -6.50
N ILE A 176 -18.42 16.68 -5.18
CA ILE A 176 -17.26 16.45 -4.34
C ILE A 176 -17.28 14.97 -3.94
N LEU A 177 -16.25 14.24 -4.34
CA LEU A 177 -16.03 12.84 -3.98
C LEU A 177 -14.98 12.78 -2.87
N ARG A 178 -15.40 12.39 -1.66
CA ARG A 178 -14.49 12.08 -0.55
C ARG A 178 -14.25 10.58 -0.51
N VAL A 179 -13.00 10.17 -0.31
CA VAL A 179 -12.62 8.76 -0.19
C VAL A 179 -12.01 8.50 1.17
N THR A 180 -12.52 7.50 1.87
CA THR A 180 -12.02 7.06 3.17
C THR A 180 -11.69 5.58 3.18
N THR A 181 -10.75 5.16 4.02
CA THR A 181 -10.56 3.74 4.33
C THR A 181 -11.73 3.25 5.17
N ASN A 182 -12.26 2.07 4.86
CA ASN A 182 -13.34 1.46 5.65
C ASN A 182 -12.83 0.98 7.02
N GLU A 183 -11.56 0.55 7.09
CA GLU A 183 -10.93 0.01 8.29
C GLU A 183 -10.68 1.06 9.38
N THR A 184 -10.15 2.23 9.01
CA THR A 184 -9.73 3.27 9.97
C THR A 184 -10.59 4.54 9.88
N GLY A 185 -11.40 4.70 8.83
CA GLY A 185 -12.13 5.94 8.57
C GLY A 185 -11.23 7.10 8.14
N GLU A 186 -9.97 6.83 7.79
CA GLU A 186 -8.99 7.84 7.40
C GLU A 186 -9.32 8.38 6.01
N GLU A 187 -9.32 9.71 5.86
CA GLU A 187 -9.53 10.36 4.58
C GLU A 187 -8.27 10.22 3.70
N ILE A 188 -8.41 9.47 2.61
CA ILE A 188 -7.36 9.29 1.60
C ILE A 188 -7.26 10.53 0.72
N GLY A 189 -8.40 11.15 0.43
CA GLY A 189 -8.45 12.37 -0.36
C GLY A 189 -9.86 12.81 -0.71
N THR A 190 -9.92 14.03 -1.23
CA THR A 190 -11.13 14.65 -1.77
C THR A 190 -10.88 15.08 -3.21
N TYR A 191 -11.80 14.72 -4.11
CA TYR A 191 -11.73 14.92 -5.56
C TYR A 191 -13.00 15.61 -6.04
N THR A 192 -12.94 16.25 -7.21
CA THR A 192 -14.11 16.88 -7.84
C THR A 192 -14.35 16.24 -9.20
N SER A 193 -15.60 15.86 -9.49
CA SER A 193 -15.96 15.37 -10.83
C SER A 193 -15.96 16.52 -11.84
N ASN A 194 -15.78 16.19 -13.11
CA ASN A 194 -15.85 17.17 -14.18
C ASN A 194 -17.28 17.72 -14.33
N SER A 195 -17.45 19.03 -14.25
CA SER A 195 -18.77 19.67 -14.23
C SER A 195 -19.60 19.51 -15.52
N SER A 196 -18.96 19.35 -16.68
CA SER A 196 -19.66 19.23 -17.97
C SER A 196 -19.96 17.79 -18.37
N SER A 197 -19.18 16.83 -17.88
CA SER A 197 -19.29 15.41 -18.25
C SER A 197 -19.61 14.48 -17.10
N GLY A 198 -19.57 14.94 -15.85
CA GLY A 198 -19.80 14.14 -14.65
C GLY A 198 -18.70 13.12 -14.36
N LYS A 199 -17.67 13.07 -15.21
CA LYS A 199 -16.58 12.09 -15.12
C LYS A 199 -15.72 12.32 -13.88
N TYR A 200 -15.35 11.25 -13.22
CA TYR A 200 -14.38 11.27 -12.14
C TYR A 200 -13.36 10.14 -12.29
N THR A 201 -12.22 10.32 -11.64
CA THR A 201 -11.14 9.33 -11.62
C THR A 201 -10.45 9.38 -10.25
N VAL A 202 -10.25 8.22 -9.66
CA VAL A 202 -9.54 8.05 -8.38
C VAL A 202 -8.54 6.91 -8.52
N VAL A 203 -7.36 7.08 -7.95
CA VAL A 203 -6.32 6.05 -7.88
C VAL A 203 -6.30 5.50 -6.46
N LEU A 204 -6.59 4.21 -6.29
CA LEU A 204 -6.66 3.54 -4.98
C LEU A 204 -5.68 2.37 -4.92
N ASN A 205 -5.16 2.08 -3.74
CA ASN A 205 -4.21 0.98 -3.57
C ASN A 205 -4.96 -0.36 -3.48
N GLU A 206 -4.38 -1.43 -4.00
CA GLU A 206 -4.92 -2.77 -3.84
C GLU A 206 -4.85 -3.23 -2.36
N GLY A 207 -5.59 -4.30 -2.04
CA GLY A 207 -5.53 -4.93 -0.72
C GLY A 207 -6.30 -4.21 0.40
N LYS A 208 -7.01 -3.11 0.09
CA LYS A 208 -7.73 -2.28 1.06
C LYS A 208 -9.21 -2.12 0.69
N ASN A 209 -10.04 -1.79 1.68
CA ASN A 209 -11.45 -1.49 1.47
C ASN A 209 -11.73 0.01 1.67
N TYR A 210 -12.50 0.61 0.76
CA TYR A 210 -12.74 2.05 0.68
C TYR A 210 -14.22 2.40 0.64
N ASP A 211 -14.56 3.53 1.24
CA ASP A 211 -15.86 4.17 1.10
C ASP A 211 -15.71 5.45 0.28
N LEU A 212 -16.53 5.56 -0.77
CA LEU A 212 -16.61 6.71 -1.67
C LEU A 212 -17.90 7.46 -1.37
N ILE A 213 -17.75 8.72 -0.99
CA ILE A 213 -18.85 9.58 -0.55
C ILE A 213 -19.01 10.70 -1.57
N PHE A 214 -20.08 10.66 -2.35
CA PHE A 214 -20.41 11.63 -3.38
C PHE A 214 -21.37 12.67 -2.82
N SER A 215 -20.98 13.93 -2.81
CA SER A 215 -21.78 15.03 -2.28
C SER A 215 -21.96 16.15 -3.30
N SER A 216 -23.20 16.66 -3.42
CA SER A 216 -23.51 17.83 -4.24
C SER A 216 -24.62 18.67 -3.58
N PRO A 217 -24.59 20.01 -3.67
CA PRO A 217 -25.54 20.87 -2.96
C PRO A 217 -27.02 20.64 -3.30
N LYS A 218 -27.33 20.11 -4.48
CA LYS A 218 -28.72 19.92 -4.98
C LYS A 218 -29.19 18.46 -4.92
N PHE A 219 -28.34 17.55 -4.45
CA PHE A 219 -28.57 16.12 -4.50
C PHE A 219 -28.30 15.45 -3.16
N GLY A 220 -28.89 14.28 -2.94
CA GLY A 220 -28.57 13.46 -1.77
C GLY A 220 -27.11 13.02 -1.80
N THR A 221 -26.51 12.87 -0.62
CA THR A 221 -25.20 12.21 -0.51
C THR A 221 -25.36 10.73 -0.89
N HIS A 222 -24.51 10.26 -1.78
CA HIS A 222 -24.44 8.85 -2.18
C HIS A 222 -23.17 8.21 -1.62
N TYR A 223 -23.30 6.97 -1.17
CA TYR A 223 -22.21 6.19 -0.59
C TYR A 223 -21.99 4.94 -1.43
N GLU A 224 -20.75 4.68 -1.80
CA GLU A 224 -20.35 3.50 -2.55
C GLU A 224 -19.19 2.82 -1.79
N ASN A 225 -19.29 1.52 -1.56
CA ASN A 225 -18.18 0.75 -1.00
C ASN A 225 -17.42 0.05 -2.13
N ILE A 226 -16.09 0.15 -2.11
CA ILE A 226 -15.19 -0.53 -3.04
C ILE A 226 -14.21 -1.36 -2.24
N ASN A 227 -14.44 -2.67 -2.24
CA ASN A 227 -13.52 -3.63 -1.64
C ASN A 227 -12.45 -4.07 -2.66
N LEU A 228 -11.18 -3.74 -2.40
CA LEU A 228 -10.03 -4.15 -3.21
C LEU A 228 -9.14 -5.19 -2.52
N THR A 229 -9.60 -5.86 -1.45
CA THR A 229 -8.79 -6.82 -0.67
C THR A 229 -8.32 -8.02 -1.47
N ASP A 230 -9.16 -8.53 -2.39
CA ASP A 230 -8.91 -9.76 -3.14
C ASP A 230 -8.55 -9.50 -4.63
N VAL A 231 -8.29 -8.25 -4.99
CA VAL A 231 -7.98 -7.90 -6.39
C VAL A 231 -6.51 -8.18 -6.67
N THR A 232 -6.24 -9.14 -7.55
CA THR A 232 -4.89 -9.67 -7.83
C THR A 232 -4.30 -9.22 -9.17
N GLU A 233 -5.12 -8.59 -10.03
CA GLU A 233 -4.72 -8.09 -11.34
C GLU A 233 -5.12 -6.62 -11.50
N TYR A 234 -4.26 -5.85 -12.17
CA TYR A 234 -4.58 -4.48 -12.55
C TYR A 234 -5.84 -4.45 -13.42
N LYS A 235 -6.87 -3.74 -12.94
CA LYS A 235 -8.11 -3.54 -13.68
C LYS A 235 -8.59 -2.11 -13.46
N GLU A 236 -8.99 -1.47 -14.55
CA GLU A 236 -9.80 -0.26 -14.45
C GLU A 236 -11.21 -0.65 -13.98
N ILE A 237 -11.65 -0.08 -12.87
CA ILE A 237 -12.96 -0.37 -12.27
C ILE A 237 -13.88 0.80 -12.58
N GLU A 238 -14.82 0.58 -13.49
CA GLU A 238 -15.85 1.56 -13.80
C GLU A 238 -17.00 1.50 -12.76
N ARG A 239 -17.37 2.66 -12.21
CA ARG A 239 -18.45 2.85 -11.23
C ARG A 239 -19.27 4.09 -11.59
N ASN A 240 -20.38 3.90 -12.29
CA ASN A 240 -21.29 4.99 -12.61
C ASN A 240 -22.27 5.21 -11.45
N VAL A 241 -22.46 6.47 -11.07
CA VAL A 241 -23.31 6.87 -9.94
C VAL A 241 -24.48 7.70 -10.45
N SER A 242 -25.68 7.41 -9.97
CA SER A 242 -26.87 8.19 -10.25
C SER A 242 -27.41 8.81 -8.96
N LEU A 243 -27.38 10.14 -8.88
CA LEU A 243 -27.78 10.88 -7.70
C LEU A 243 -29.25 11.24 -7.74
N ILE A 244 -29.91 11.12 -6.59
CA ILE A 244 -31.31 11.51 -6.41
C ILE A 244 -31.36 13.02 -6.07
N PRO A 245 -32.09 13.84 -6.85
CA PRO A 245 -32.30 15.24 -6.50
C PRO A 245 -32.93 15.41 -5.12
N GLN A 246 -32.47 16.39 -4.36
CA GLN A 246 -33.13 16.73 -3.10
C GLN A 246 -34.39 17.56 -3.38
N SER A 247 -35.54 16.93 -3.23
CA SER A 247 -36.84 17.61 -3.25
C SER A 247 -37.10 18.28 -1.90
N ARG A 248 -37.49 19.56 -1.89
CA ARG A 248 -38.06 20.20 -0.70
C ARG A 248 -39.58 20.18 -0.81
N GLU A 249 -40.25 19.64 0.21
CA GLU A 249 -41.69 19.78 0.34
C GLU A 249 -42.01 21.22 0.72
N VAL A 250 -42.85 21.88 -0.09
CA VAL A 250 -43.33 23.23 0.20
C VAL A 250 -44.82 23.15 0.46
N VAL A 251 -45.22 23.38 1.71
CA VAL A 251 -46.62 23.39 2.13
C VAL A 251 -47.12 24.84 2.07
N PHE A 252 -48.15 25.08 1.28
CA PHE A 252 -48.82 26.37 1.19
C PHE A 252 -50.11 26.34 2.02
N SER A 253 -50.34 27.39 2.82
CA SER A 253 -51.64 27.64 3.48
C SER A 253 -52.20 28.95 2.96
N ILE A 254 -53.36 28.89 2.30
CA ILE A 254 -54.02 30.06 1.73
C ILE A 254 -55.21 30.42 2.59
N THR A 255 -55.13 31.57 3.23
CA THR A 255 -56.21 32.09 4.07
C THR A 255 -56.58 33.49 3.64
N ASP A 256 -57.87 33.80 3.71
CA ASP A 256 -58.38 35.15 3.59
C ASP A 256 -57.85 36.04 4.74
N GLN A 257 -57.39 37.25 4.41
CA GLN A 257 -56.67 38.12 5.34
C GLN A 257 -57.52 38.53 6.55
N ASP A 258 -58.80 38.82 6.31
CA ASP A 258 -59.72 39.39 7.29
C ASP A 258 -60.45 38.30 8.07
N THR A 259 -60.88 37.23 7.40
CA THR A 259 -61.69 36.17 8.00
C THR A 259 -60.89 35.00 8.54
N LYS A 260 -59.60 34.90 8.19
CA LYS A 260 -58.68 33.77 8.52
C LYS A 260 -59.19 32.39 8.06
N LYS A 261 -60.21 32.34 7.20
CA LYS A 261 -60.74 31.09 6.65
C LYS A 261 -59.88 30.63 5.48
N GLY A 262 -59.73 29.32 5.34
CA GLY A 262 -59.05 28.71 4.20
C GLY A 262 -59.76 29.01 2.89
N LEU A 263 -59.01 29.39 1.86
CA LEU A 263 -59.54 29.64 0.51
C LEU A 263 -59.28 28.41 -0.38
N ASN A 264 -60.33 27.92 -1.04
CA ASN A 264 -60.19 26.89 -2.07
C ASN A 264 -59.86 27.55 -3.41
N THR A 265 -58.56 27.69 -3.70
CA THR A 265 -58.05 28.30 -4.93
C THR A 265 -56.97 27.43 -5.55
N LYS A 266 -56.83 27.52 -6.87
CA LYS A 266 -55.74 26.89 -7.62
C LYS A 266 -54.47 27.70 -7.44
N ILE A 267 -53.34 27.04 -7.21
CA ILE A 267 -52.03 27.66 -7.13
C ILE A 267 -51.30 27.36 -8.43
N LYS A 268 -50.75 28.38 -9.09
CA LYS A 268 -49.84 28.19 -10.22
C LYS A 268 -48.42 28.55 -9.77
N LEU A 269 -47.54 27.56 -9.73
CA LEU A 269 -46.12 27.71 -9.46
C LEU A 269 -45.38 27.79 -10.79
N THR A 270 -44.50 28.78 -10.94
CA THR A 270 -43.64 28.94 -12.12
C THR A 270 -42.20 28.95 -11.69
N ASN A 271 -41.39 28.03 -12.22
CA ASN A 271 -39.95 28.04 -12.05
C ASN A 271 -39.36 29.21 -12.87
N GLN A 272 -38.69 30.17 -12.22
CA GLN A 272 -38.16 31.36 -12.91
C GLN A 272 -36.99 31.04 -13.86
N ASP A 273 -36.26 29.94 -13.62
CA ASP A 273 -35.10 29.55 -14.41
C ASP A 273 -35.51 28.70 -15.63
N SER A 274 -36.33 27.66 -15.41
CA SER A 274 -36.77 26.75 -16.49
C SER A 274 -38.03 27.21 -17.21
N LYS A 275 -38.76 28.19 -16.67
CA LYS A 275 -40.12 28.58 -17.07
C LYS A 275 -41.17 27.47 -17.00
N GLU A 276 -40.88 26.37 -16.32
CA GLU A 276 -41.85 25.29 -16.11
C GLU A 276 -42.95 25.73 -15.15
N GLU A 277 -44.18 25.27 -15.41
CA GLU A 277 -45.37 25.64 -14.65
C GLU A 277 -46.06 24.41 -14.07
N ILE A 278 -46.37 24.46 -12.77
CA ILE A 278 -47.14 23.43 -12.06
C ILE A 278 -48.40 24.09 -11.50
N THR A 279 -49.56 23.49 -11.75
CA THR A 279 -50.83 23.94 -11.14
C THR A 279 -51.28 22.93 -10.10
N LEU A 280 -51.48 23.38 -8.86
CA LEU A 280 -51.92 22.61 -7.70
C LEU A 280 -53.35 22.98 -7.33
#